data_AF-A0A0G0EXT5-F1
#
_entry.id   AF-A0A0G0EXT5-F1
#
_cell.length_a   1.000
_cell.length_b   1.000
_cell.length_c   1.000
_cell.angle_alpha   90.00
_cell.angle_beta   90.00
_cell.angle_gamma   90.00
#
_symmetry.space_group_name_H-M   'P 1'
#
loop_
_entity.id
_entity.type
_entity.pdbx_description
1 polymer ?
#
loop_
_entity_poly.entity_id
_entity_poly.type
_entity_poly.pdbx_seq_one_letter_code
_entity_poly.pdbx_strand_id
1 'polypeptide(L)' 'MSVIVHSSENIDSALKRLHREVLREKILETYRAKAFRIIPGTLMIEKRREWAKMKRRRRAAARRAK' A
#
# COMPACT_ATOMS: atom_id res chain seq x y z
N MET A 1 -11.05 9.16 -4.84
CA MET A 1 -9.96 8.91 -5.78
C MET A 1 -10.50 8.53 -7.15
N SER A 2 -9.94 9.10 -8.22
CA SER A 2 -10.37 8.86 -9.60
C SER A 2 -9.14 8.77 -10.50
N VAL A 3 -9.10 7.77 -11.39
CA VAL A 3 -8.07 7.69 -12.44
C VAL A 3 -8.69 8.19 -13.73
N ILE A 4 -8.09 9.23 -14.31
CA ILE A 4 -8.47 9.74 -15.61
C ILE A 4 -7.81 8.84 -16.66
N VAL A 5 -8.62 8.24 -17.52
CA VAL A 5 -8.16 7.31 -18.55
C VAL A 5 -8.45 7.93 -19.91
N HIS A 6 -7.45 7.91 -20.80
CA HIS A 6 -7.64 8.39 -22.17
C HIS A 6 -8.27 7.29 -23.04
N SER A 7 -9.05 7.67 -24.05
CA SER A 7 -9.77 6.73 -24.93
C SER A 7 -8.85 5.79 -25.72
N SER A 8 -7.60 6.19 -25.92
CA SER A 8 -6.56 5.41 -26.62
C SER A 8 -5.75 4.48 -25.71
N GLU A 9 -6.01 4.49 -24.41
CA GLU A 9 -5.17 3.81 -23.43
C GLU A 9 -5.65 2.38 -23.17
N ASN A 10 -4.71 1.44 -23.04
CA ASN A 10 -5.04 0.05 -22.73
C ASN A 10 -5.69 -0.05 -21.34
N ILE A 11 -6.85 -0.71 -21.28
CA ILE A 11 -7.66 -0.92 -20.08
C ILE A 11 -6.82 -1.51 -18.94
N ASP A 12 -5.92 -2.46 -19.22
CA ASP A 12 -5.08 -3.07 -18.18
C ASP A 12 -4.12 -2.09 -17.52
N SER A 13 -3.60 -1.12 -18.29
CA SER A 13 -2.72 -0.07 -17.78
C SER A 13 -3.49 0.91 -16.90
N ALA A 14 -4.72 1.24 -17.29
CA ALA A 14 -5.64 2.03 -16.49
C ALA A 14 -5.98 1.34 -15.17
N LEU A 15 -6.35 0.06 -15.20
CA LEU A 15 -6.66 -0.73 -14.02
C LEU A 15 -5.46 -0.87 -13.07
N LYS A 16 -4.25 -1.07 -13.60
CA LYS A 16 -3.02 -1.12 -12.79
C LYS A 16 -2.74 0.20 -12.08
N ARG A 17 -2.98 1.34 -12.72
CA ARG A 17 -2.85 2.66 -12.08
C ARG A 17 -3.90 2.84 -10.99
N LEU A 18 -5.17 2.52 -11.27
CA LEU A 18 -6.22 2.54 -10.26
C LEU A 18 -5.86 1.69 -9.04
N HIS A 19 -5.34 0.48 -9.28
CA HIS A 19 -4.92 -0.39 -8.19
C HIS A 19 -3.77 0.19 -7.35
N ARG A 20 -2.76 0.81 -8.00
CA ARG A 20 -1.65 1.47 -7.29
C ARG A 20 -2.14 2.63 -6.43
N GLU A 21 -3.07 3.41 -6.96
CA GLU A 21 -3.69 4.52 -6.26
C GLU A 21 -4.49 4.01 -5.04
N VAL A 22 -5.29 2.95 -5.19
CA VAL A 22 -6.01 2.29 -4.07
C VAL A 22 -5.05 1.81 -2.98
N LEU A 23 -3.92 1.21 -3.36
CA LEU A 23 -2.89 0.78 -2.42
C LEU A 23 -2.18 1.96 -1.74
N ARG A 24 -1.96 3.08 -2.46
CA ARG A 24 -1.34 4.30 -1.93
C ARG A 24 -2.20 4.92 -0.84
N GLU A 25 -3.49 5.09 -1.10
CA GLU A 25 -4.45 5.63 -0.12
C GLU A 25 -4.85 4.63 0.98
N LYS A 26 -4.39 3.37 0.88
CA LYS A 26 -4.67 2.31 1.87
C LYS A 26 -6.17 2.09 2.11
N ILE A 27 -7.01 2.33 1.09
CA ILE A 27 -8.48 2.28 1.21
C ILE A 27 -8.96 0.91 1.75
N LEU A 28 -8.37 -0.19 1.27
CA LEU A 28 -8.77 -1.52 1.73
C LEU A 28 -8.45 -1.76 3.22
N GLU A 29 -7.34 -1.20 3.70
CA GLU A 29 -6.95 -1.30 5.12
C GLU A 29 -7.87 -0.46 5.99
N THR A 30 -8.28 0.74 5.54
CA THR A 30 -9.19 1.60 6.29
C THR A 30 -10.59 1.01 6.42
N TYR A 31 -11.13 0.42 5.34
CA TYR A 31 -12.41 -0.30 5.43
C TYR A 31 -12.34 -1.52 6.34
N ARG A 32 -11.23 -2.28 6.29
CA ARG A 32 -11.03 -3.42 7.19
C ARG A 32 -10.92 -2.99 8.66
N ALA A 33 -10.25 -1.87 8.93
CA ALA A 33 -10.16 -1.29 10.26
C ALA A 33 -11.50 -0.75 10.78
N LYS A 34 -12.39 -0.31 9.89
CA LYS A 34 -13.75 0.13 10.25
C LYS A 34 -14.68 -1.05 10.56
N ALA A 35 -14.51 -2.18 9.87
CA ALA A 35 -15.36 -3.36 10.02
C ALA A 35 -15.17 -4.09 11.36
N PHE A 36 -13.97 -4.02 11.96
CA PHE A 36 -13.64 -4.76 13.18
C PHE A 36 -12.99 -3.86 14.22
N ARG A 37 -13.29 -4.09 15.50
CA ARG A 37 -12.61 -3.41 16.61
C ARG A 37 -11.12 -3.79 16.62
N ILE A 38 -10.25 -2.78 16.69
CA ILE A 38 -8.80 -2.95 16.85
C ILE A 38 -8.40 -2.70 18.30
N ILE A 39 -7.54 -3.57 18.85
CA ILE A 39 -6.99 -3.42 20.20
C ILE A 39 -5.82 -2.42 20.14
N PRO A 40 -5.73 -1.40 21.01
CA PRO A 40 -4.66 -0.38 20.93
C PRO A 40 -3.24 -0.95 20.91
N GLY A 41 -2.99 -2.06 21.60
CA GLY A 41 -1.69 -2.75 21.58
C GLY A 41 -1.30 -3.31 20.21
N THR A 42 -2.27 -3.76 19.40
CA THR A 42 -1.98 -4.32 18.08
C THR A 42 -1.53 -3.24 17.11
N LEU A 43 -2.02 -2.00 17.23
CA LEU A 43 -1.58 -0.86 16.42
C LEU A 43 -0.08 -0.56 16.60
N MET A 44 0.42 -0.63 17.85
CA MET A 44 1.84 -0.41 18.12
C MET A 44 2.71 -1.53 17.54
N ILE A 45 2.25 -2.77 17.63
CA ILE A 45 2.93 -3.95 17.08
C ILE A 45 3.00 -3.85 15.55
N GLU A 46 1.88 -3.51 14.90
CA GLU A 46 1.79 -3.34 13.44
C GLU A 46 2.72 -2.22 12.95
N LYS A 47 2.73 -1.06 13.63
CA LYS A 47 3.62 0.05 13.28
C LYS A 47 5.10 -0.35 13.34
N ARG A 48 5.51 -1.08 14.40
CA ARG A 48 6.89 -1.60 14.52
C ARG A 48 7.21 -2.62 13.44
N ARG A 49 6.27 -3.53 13.13
CA ARG A 49 6.41 -4.56 12.09
C ARG A 49 6.60 -3.95 10.71
N GLU A 50 5.76 -2.98 10.33
CA GLU A 50 5.88 -2.32 9.02
C GLU A 50 7.16 -1.48 8.91
N TRP A 51 7.56 -0.78 9.98
CA TRP A 51 8.84 -0.07 10.00
C TRP A 51 10.03 -1.01 9.81
N ALA A 52 10.07 -2.13 10.57
CA ALA A 52 11.14 -3.11 10.46
C ALA A 52 11.19 -3.74 9.06
N LYS A 53 10.03 -4.02 8.46
CA LYS A 53 9.90 -4.54 7.09
C LYS A 53 10.40 -3.54 6.05
N MET A 54 9.98 -2.27 6.11
CA MET A 54 10.47 -1.23 5.21
C MET A 54 11.99 -1.05 5.33
N LYS A 55 12.51 -0.98 6.56
CA LYS A 55 13.95 -0.88 6.82
C LYS A 55 14.71 -2.05 6.19
N ARG A 56 14.21 -3.27 6.34
CA ARG A 56 14.81 -4.49 5.75
C ARG A 56 14.81 -4.44 4.23
N ARG A 57 13.70 -4.04 3.60
CA ARG A 57 13.57 -3.89 2.14
C ARG A 57 14.53 -2.82 1.59
N ARG A 58 14.60 -1.65 2.23
CA ARG A 58 15.53 -0.57 1.84
C ARG A 58 16.98 -1.02 1.91
N ARG A 59 17.38 -1.70 3.00
CA ARG A 59 18.73 -2.27 3.15
C ARG A 59 19.04 -3.32 2.09
N ALA A 60 18.10 -4.21 1.79
CA ALA A 60 18.29 -5.24 0.76
C ALA A 60 18.43 -4.61 -0.64
N ALA A 61 17.63 -3.58 -0.95
CA ALA A 61 17.76 -2.85 -2.21
C ALA A 61 19.12 -2.14 -2.33
N ALA A 62 19.57 -1.46 -1.27
CA ALA A 62 20.88 -0.81 -1.24
C ALA A 62 22.05 -1.81 -1.42
N ARG A 63 21.92 -3.03 -0.90
CA ARG A 63 22.92 -4.10 -1.12
C ARG A 63 22.94 -4.63 -2.55
N ARG A 64 21.80 -4.66 -3.24
CA ARG A 64 21.71 -5.11 -4.64
C ARG A 64 22.16 -4.05 -5.63
N ALA A 65 22.13 -2.78 -5.24
CA ALA A 65 22.59 -1.66 -6.05
C ALA A 65 24.11 -1.43 -5.97
N LYS A 66 24.81 -2.16 -5.09
CA LYS A 66 26.26 -2.18 -4.94
C LYS A 66 26.80 -3.45 -5.58
#